data_AF-A0A1V5RIM1-F1
#
_entry.id   AF-A0A1V5RIM1-F1
#
_cell.length_a   1.000
_cell.length_b   1.000
_cell.length_c   1.000
_cell.angle_alpha   90.00
_cell.angle_beta   90.00
_cell.angle_gamma   90.00
#
_symmetry.space_group_name_H-M   'P 1'
#
loop_
_entity.id
_entity.type
_entity.pdbx_description
1 polymer ?
#
loop_
_entity_poly.entity_id
_entity_poly.type
_entity_poly.pdbx_seq_one_letter_code
_entity_poly.pdbx_strand_id
1 'polypeptide(L)'
;MASIRSIRERMQELYVYDLYGFRSENKALAGVLYPHEKINSFAVGLHEGLKKMLVVTTHRLIIIRSSFGKTPDVQAVKRELIEEPSYIKRFFNSSLSFKLHGETFTFTMVSRRVLKLFVWAVEQPLE
;
A
#
# COMPACT_ATOMS: atom_id res chain seq x y z
N MET A 1 7.44 -15.91 -5.97
CA MET A 1 6.23 -15.23 -5.46
C MET A 1 6.19 -15.38 -3.96
N ALA A 2 5.78 -14.34 -3.23
CA ALA A 2 5.67 -14.40 -1.76
C ALA A 2 4.44 -15.21 -1.32
N SER A 3 4.53 -15.93 -0.21
CA SER A 3 3.39 -16.66 0.35
C SER A 3 2.47 -15.73 1.15
N ILE A 4 1.19 -16.08 1.29
CA ILE A 4 0.26 -15.36 2.17
C ILE A 4 0.76 -15.37 3.63
N ARG A 5 1.42 -16.45 4.05
CA ARG A 5 2.01 -16.57 5.40
C ARG A 5 3.09 -15.52 5.63
N SER A 6 4.03 -15.36 4.69
CA SER A 6 5.10 -14.35 4.77
C SER A 6 4.56 -12.92 4.76
N ILE A 7 3.49 -12.65 4.00
CA ILE A 7 2.82 -11.34 4.00
C ILE A 7 2.21 -11.05 5.38
N ARG A 8 1.54 -12.05 5.98
CA ARG A 8 0.98 -11.92 7.32
C ARG A 8 2.06 -11.63 8.36
N GLU A 9 3.16 -12.38 8.34
CA GLU A 9 4.29 -12.20 9.27
C GLU A 9 4.84 -10.77 9.15
N ARG A 10 5.04 -10.28 7.92
CA ARG A 10 5.48 -8.91 7.69
C ARG A 10 4.49 -7.86 8.19
N MET A 11 3.19 -8.09 8.04
CA MET A 11 2.17 -7.20 8.59
C MET A 11 2.14 -7.18 10.12
N GLN A 12 2.53 -8.29 10.77
CA GLN A 12 2.68 -8.35 12.22
C GLN A 12 3.90 -7.53 12.67
N GLU A 13 5.03 -7.65 11.96
CA GLU A 13 6.24 -6.83 12.20
C GLU A 13 5.95 -5.33 12.05
N LEU A 14 5.10 -4.96 11.09
CA LEU A 14 4.67 -3.58 10.88
C LEU A 14 3.56 -3.13 11.85
N TYR A 15 3.10 -3.99 12.75
CA TYR A 15 2.00 -3.73 13.69
C TYR A 15 0.68 -3.30 13.01
N VAL A 16 0.40 -3.84 11.82
CA VAL A 16 -0.81 -3.56 11.01
C VAL A 16 -1.63 -4.81 10.67
N TYR A 17 -1.26 -5.97 11.19
CA TYR A 17 -1.94 -7.22 10.87
C TYR A 17 -3.44 -7.19 11.18
N ASP A 18 -3.83 -6.63 12.32
CA ASP A 18 -5.23 -6.48 12.73
C ASP A 18 -6.04 -5.58 11.77
N LEU A 19 -5.38 -4.66 11.06
CA LEU A 19 -6.03 -3.76 10.09
C LEU A 19 -6.30 -4.43 8.73
N TYR A 20 -5.50 -5.43 8.34
CA TYR A 20 -5.50 -5.96 6.97
C TYR A 20 -5.47 -7.49 6.86
N GLY A 21 -5.48 -8.24 7.96
CA GLY A 21 -5.22 -9.70 8.01
C GLY A 21 -6.17 -10.59 7.18
N PHE A 22 -7.34 -10.09 6.79
CA PHE A 22 -8.37 -10.86 6.08
C PHE A 22 -8.85 -10.22 4.77
N ARG A 23 -7.96 -9.52 4.05
CA ARG A 23 -8.34 -8.79 2.84
C ARG A 23 -8.12 -9.60 1.56
N SER A 24 -9.09 -9.52 0.65
CA SER A 24 -9.03 -10.17 -0.68
C SER A 24 -7.80 -9.73 -1.49
N GLU A 25 -7.38 -8.48 -1.27
CA GLU A 25 -6.21 -7.82 -1.84
C GLU A 25 -4.91 -8.57 -1.50
N ASN A 26 -4.85 -9.29 -0.36
CA ASN A 26 -3.66 -10.04 0.04
C ASN A 26 -3.35 -11.21 -0.90
N LYS A 27 -4.38 -11.83 -1.51
CA LYS A 27 -4.18 -12.89 -2.51
C LYS A 27 -3.56 -12.34 -3.79
N ALA A 28 -4.08 -11.19 -4.25
CA ALA A 28 -3.53 -10.49 -5.40
C ALA A 28 -2.08 -10.06 -5.13
N LEU A 29 -1.81 -9.52 -3.94
CA LEU A 29 -0.48 -9.10 -3.51
C LEU A 29 0.52 -10.27 -3.52
N ALA A 30 0.15 -11.42 -2.98
CA ALA A 30 0.98 -12.63 -3.01
C ALA A 30 1.37 -13.05 -4.43
N GLY A 31 0.47 -12.88 -5.40
CA GLY A 31 0.72 -13.19 -6.81
C GLY A 31 1.70 -12.24 -7.50
N VAL A 32 1.85 -10.99 -7.01
CA VAL A 32 2.69 -9.99 -7.68
C VAL A 32 4.03 -9.73 -6.98
N LEU A 33 4.16 -10.03 -5.69
CA LEU A 33 5.41 -9.84 -4.94
C LEU A 33 6.51 -10.79 -5.39
N TYR A 34 7.72 -10.25 -5.57
CA TYR A 34 8.89 -11.07 -5.83
C TYR A 34 9.30 -11.88 -4.58
N PRO A 35 9.98 -13.04 -4.74
CA PRO A 35 10.32 -13.94 -3.62
C PRO A 35 11.04 -13.29 -2.42
N HIS A 36 11.81 -12.23 -2.64
CA HIS A 36 12.61 -11.55 -1.60
C HIS A 36 12.24 -10.07 -1.41
N GLU A 37 11.20 -9.62 -2.10
CA GLU A 37 10.74 -8.24 -1.99
C GLU A 37 10.07 -8.02 -0.63
N LYS A 38 10.64 -7.12 0.17
CA LYS A 38 10.12 -6.81 1.51
C LYS A 38 9.10 -5.69 1.42
N ILE A 39 8.06 -5.78 2.24
CA ILE A 39 7.01 -4.76 2.31
C ILE A 39 7.34 -3.80 3.45
N ASN A 40 7.40 -2.50 3.19
CA ASN A 40 7.74 -1.49 4.19
C ASN A 40 6.51 -0.76 4.72
N SER A 41 5.42 -0.70 3.94
CA SER A 41 4.17 -0.09 4.40
C SER A 41 2.95 -0.69 3.71
N PHE A 42 1.83 -0.63 4.42
CA PHE A 42 0.50 -0.98 3.95
C PHE A 42 -0.49 0.13 4.27
N ALA A 43 -1.29 0.51 3.30
CA ALA A 43 -2.46 1.33 3.49
C ALA A 43 -3.64 0.78 2.69
N VAL A 44 -4.85 1.00 3.19
CA VAL A 44 -6.07 0.84 2.39
C VAL A 44 -6.88 2.11 2.58
N GLY A 45 -7.39 2.61 1.47
CA GLY A 45 -8.24 3.79 1.44
C GLY A 45 -9.13 3.79 0.22
N LEU A 46 -9.83 4.90 0.01
CA LEU A 46 -10.58 5.17 -1.19
C LEU A 46 -9.76 6.08 -2.11
N HIS A 47 -9.59 5.65 -3.35
CA HIS A 47 -9.02 6.45 -4.43
C HIS A 47 -9.99 6.39 -5.62
N GLU A 48 -10.44 7.55 -6.09
CA GLU A 48 -11.47 7.68 -7.15
C GLU A 48 -12.78 6.95 -6.81
N GLY A 49 -13.21 7.03 -5.54
CA GLY A 49 -14.41 6.36 -5.03
C GLY A 49 -14.28 4.83 -4.90
N LEU A 50 -13.12 4.26 -5.26
CA LEU A 50 -12.87 2.83 -5.21
C LEU A 50 -11.93 2.48 -4.07
N LYS A 51 -12.24 1.39 -3.39
CA LYS A 51 -11.37 0.83 -2.36
C LYS A 51 -10.12 0.23 -3.02
N LYS A 52 -8.96 0.77 -2.68
CA LYS A 52 -7.65 0.32 -3.19
C LYS A 52 -6.70 0.09 -2.01
N MET A 53 -5.92 -0.99 -2.09
CA MET A 53 -4.78 -1.24 -1.22
C MET A 53 -3.54 -0.63 -1.85
N LEU A 54 -2.77 0.07 -1.03
CA LEU A 54 -1.49 0.68 -1.36
C LEU A 54 -0.41 -0.05 -0.56
N VAL A 55 0.60 -0.56 -1.25
CA VAL A 55 1.71 -1.30 -0.63
C VAL A 55 3.01 -0.67 -1.08
N VAL A 56 3.86 -0.27 -0.14
CA VAL A 56 5.21 0.22 -0.45
C VAL A 56 6.18 -0.90 -0.13
N THR A 57 6.97 -1.32 -1.10
CA THR A 57 8.03 -2.33 -0.96
C THR A 57 9.41 -1.68 -0.94
N THR A 58 10.46 -2.49 -0.88
CA THR A 58 11.85 -2.04 -1.03
C THR A 58 12.16 -1.43 -2.40
N HIS A 59 11.41 -1.77 -3.46
CA HIS A 59 11.72 -1.36 -4.83
C HIS A 59 10.60 -0.55 -5.51
N ARG A 60 9.34 -0.77 -5.13
CA ARG A 60 8.17 -0.22 -5.84
C ARG A 60 7.00 0.02 -4.92
N LEU A 61 6.05 0.79 -5.42
CA LEU A 61 4.73 0.95 -4.85
C LEU A 61 3.74 0.14 -5.69
N ILE A 62 2.86 -0.60 -5.03
CA ILE A 62 1.85 -1.45 -5.65
C ILE A 62 0.48 -0.95 -5.20
N ILE A 63 -0.38 -0.65 -6.18
CA ILE A 63 -1.79 -0.31 -5.97
C ILE A 63 -2.62 -1.50 -6.42
N ILE A 64 -3.44 -2.04 -5.52
CA ILE A 64 -4.30 -3.18 -5.78
C ILE A 64 -5.74 -2.77 -5.58
N ARG A 65 -6.54 -2.93 -6.62
CA ARG A 65 -8.00 -2.90 -6.52
C ARG A 65 -8.50 -4.32 -6.63
N SER A 66 -9.12 -4.81 -5.55
CA SER A 66 -9.86 -6.07 -5.58
C SER A 66 -11.35 -5.78 -5.69
N SER A 67 -12.05 -6.57 -6.50
CA SER A 67 -13.51 -6.57 -6.59
C SER A 67 -13.99 -8.01 -6.62
N PHE A 68 -15.03 -8.33 -5.86
CA PHE A 68 -15.54 -9.70 -5.78
C PHE A 68 -15.93 -10.21 -7.17
N GLY A 69 -15.45 -11.42 -7.52
CA GLY A 69 -15.74 -12.06 -8.81
C GLY A 69 -15.00 -11.47 -10.02
N LYS A 70 -14.10 -10.50 -9.83
CA LYS A 70 -13.28 -9.93 -10.92
C LYS A 70 -11.79 -10.17 -10.67
N THR A 71 -11.03 -10.26 -11.75
CA THR A 71 -9.57 -10.25 -11.69
C THR A 71 -9.13 -8.96 -10.98
N PRO A 72 -8.27 -9.04 -9.95
CA PRO A 72 -7.71 -7.87 -9.30
C PRO A 72 -6.98 -6.99 -10.32
N ASP A 73 -7.22 -5.69 -10.24
CA ASP A 73 -6.47 -4.69 -10.99
C ASP A 73 -5.25 -4.29 -10.16
N VAL A 74 -4.06 -4.42 -10.74
CA VAL A 74 -2.79 -4.23 -10.05
C VAL A 74 -1.90 -3.29 -10.86
N GLN A 75 -1.56 -2.16 -10.26
CA GLN A 75 -0.62 -1.19 -10.80
C GLN A 75 0.65 -1.20 -9.96
N ALA A 76 1.80 -1.40 -10.61
CA ALA A 76 3.11 -1.32 -9.98
C ALA A 76 3.86 -0.10 -10.52
N VAL A 77 4.36 0.74 -9.61
CA VAL A 77 5.05 1.99 -9.92
C VAL A 77 6.42 1.94 -9.27
N LYS A 78 7.47 2.27 -10.02
CA LYS A 78 8.81 2.37 -9.44
C LYS A 78 8.83 3.46 -8.39
N ARG A 79 9.42 3.18 -7.24
CA ARG A 79 9.40 4.12 -6.11
C ARG A 79 10.18 5.41 -6.40
N GLU A 80 11.17 5.35 -7.28
CA GLU A 80 11.94 6.52 -7.77
C GLU A 80 11.09 7.58 -8.49
N LEU A 81 9.90 7.21 -8.97
CA LEU A 81 8.97 8.11 -9.68
C LEU A 81 7.95 8.77 -8.74
N ILE A 82 7.98 8.43 -7.45
CA ILE A 82 7.04 8.96 -6.46
C ILE A 82 7.62 10.24 -5.88
N GLU A 83 6.86 11.31 -6.03
CA GLU A 83 7.24 12.64 -5.58
C GLU A 83 6.30 13.10 -4.45
N GLU A 84 6.80 13.98 -3.57
CA GLU A 84 6.02 14.65 -2.53
C GLU A 84 5.09 13.73 -1.70
N PRO A 85 5.57 12.59 -1.15
CA PRO A 85 4.75 11.74 -0.30
C PRO A 85 4.31 12.51 0.94
N SER A 86 3.01 12.54 1.20
CA SER A 86 2.44 13.31 2.32
C SER A 86 1.22 12.63 2.91
N TYR A 87 0.82 13.07 4.10
CA TYR A 87 -0.38 12.60 4.76
C TYR A 87 -1.11 13.74 5.49
N ILE A 88 -2.43 13.62 5.59
CA ILE A 88 -3.27 14.49 6.42
C ILE A 88 -3.92 13.64 7.50
N LYS A 89 -3.64 13.95 8.76
CA LYS A 89 -4.22 13.25 9.92
C LYS A 89 -5.49 13.94 10.40
N ARG A 90 -6.65 13.38 10.07
CA ARG A 90 -7.98 13.81 10.57
C ARG A 90 -8.65 12.68 11.35
N PHE A 91 -9.64 13.03 12.19
CA PHE A 91 -10.29 12.06 13.07
C PHE A 91 -11.07 10.98 12.28
N PHE A 92 -11.82 11.37 11.25
CA PHE A 92 -12.64 10.46 10.43
C PHE A 92 -12.24 10.33 8.96
N ASN A 93 -11.41 11.23 8.44
CA ASN A 93 -11.04 11.24 7.03
C ASN A 93 -9.56 11.57 6.84
N SER A 94 -8.70 10.71 7.39
CA SER A 94 -7.26 10.83 7.13
C SER A 94 -6.95 10.41 5.70
N SER A 95 -5.91 11.01 5.12
CA SER A 95 -5.51 10.73 3.75
C SER A 95 -4.00 10.59 3.59
N LEU A 96 -3.61 9.87 2.54
CA LEU A 96 -2.27 9.83 1.97
C LEU A 96 -2.32 10.45 0.60
N SER A 97 -1.28 11.20 0.24
CA SER A 97 -1.12 11.76 -1.10
C SER A 97 0.31 11.62 -1.58
N PHE A 98 0.50 11.49 -2.89
CA PHE A 98 1.79 11.55 -3.56
C PHE A 98 1.60 12.01 -5.00
N LYS A 99 2.67 12.46 -5.63
CA LYS A 99 2.71 12.79 -7.06
C LYS A 99 3.35 11.67 -7.85
N LEU A 100 2.81 11.43 -9.05
CA LEU A 100 3.36 10.50 -10.04
C LEU A 100 3.12 11.10 -11.42
N HIS A 101 4.19 11.32 -12.19
CA HIS A 101 4.11 11.90 -13.53
C HIS A 101 3.32 13.24 -13.59
N GLY A 102 3.45 14.07 -12.55
CA GLY A 102 2.72 15.34 -12.43
C GLY A 102 1.27 15.22 -11.95
N GLU A 103 0.72 14.01 -11.83
CA GLU A 103 -0.62 13.76 -11.30
C GLU A 103 -0.59 13.49 -9.80
N THR A 104 -1.59 14.00 -9.08
CA THR A 104 -1.71 13.80 -7.62
C THR A 104 -2.61 12.61 -7.32
N PHE A 105 -2.03 11.58 -6.73
CA PHE A 105 -2.75 10.43 -6.21
C PHE A 105 -3.15 10.71 -4.76
N THR A 106 -4.44 10.61 -4.45
CA THR A 106 -4.94 10.78 -3.08
C THR A 106 -5.79 9.58 -2.66
N PHE A 107 -5.41 9.01 -1.51
CA PHE A 107 -6.12 7.94 -0.83
C PHE A 107 -6.77 8.52 0.42
N THR A 108 -8.09 8.47 0.50
CA THR A 108 -8.87 8.97 1.65
C THR A 108 -9.33 7.81 2.55
N MET A 109 -9.91 8.12 3.72
CA MET A 109 -10.33 7.13 4.70
C MET A 109 -9.23 6.13 5.11
N VAL A 110 -7.97 6.59 5.11
CA VAL A 110 -6.82 5.76 5.48
C VAL A 110 -6.70 5.69 7.00
N SER A 111 -6.32 4.52 7.53
CA SER A 111 -6.09 4.36 8.98
C SER A 111 -5.00 5.30 9.49
N ARG A 112 -5.27 5.99 10.60
CA ARG A 112 -4.29 6.89 11.25
C ARG A 112 -3.00 6.18 11.67
N ARG A 113 -3.06 4.85 11.85
CA ARG A 113 -1.94 4.02 12.29
C ARG A 113 -0.86 3.87 11.22
N VAL A 114 -1.19 4.05 9.94
CA VAL A 114 -0.28 3.78 8.82
C VAL A 114 0.23 5.03 8.12
N LEU A 115 -0.29 6.21 8.47
CA LEU A 115 0.03 7.46 7.77
C LEU A 115 1.53 7.78 7.78
N LYS A 116 2.14 7.69 8.97
CA LYS A 116 3.58 7.93 9.14
C LYS A 116 4.44 6.83 8.49
N LEU A 117 3.98 5.58 8.56
CA LEU A 117 4.65 4.44 7.95
C LEU A 117 4.72 4.58 6.43
N PHE A 118 3.71 5.14 5.79
CA PHE A 118 3.72 5.42 4.35
C PHE A 118 4.87 6.35 3.94
N VAL A 119 4.94 7.54 4.53
CA VAL A 119 5.98 8.52 4.17
C VAL A 119 7.37 7.96 4.46
N TRP A 120 7.56 7.39 5.66
CA TRP A 120 8.80 6.72 6.04
C TRP A 120 9.22 5.64 5.03
N ALA A 121 8.28 4.81 4.57
CA ALA A 121 8.55 3.73 3.63
C ALA A 121 8.90 4.22 2.22
N VAL A 122 8.32 5.33 1.77
CA VAL A 122 8.69 5.94 0.49
C VAL A 122 10.12 6.50 0.55
N GLU A 123 10.49 7.09 1.69
CA GLU A 123 11.79 7.74 1.91
C GLU A 123 12.95 6.77 2.21
N GLN A 124 12.69 5.48 2.49
CA GLN A 124 13.78 4.52 2.72
C GLN A 124 14.68 4.41 1.47
N PRO A 125 15.99 4.10 1.61
CA PRO A 125 16.85 3.79 0.47
C PRO A 125 16.31 2.64 -0.37
N LEU A 126 16.58 2.65 -1.68
CA LEU A 126 16.27 1.53 -2.58
C LEU A 126 17.27 0.40 -2.31
N GLU A 127 16.75 -0.83 -2.15
CA GLU A 127 17.56 -2.05 -2.18
C GLU A 127 17.77 -2.52 -3.63
#